data_AF-A0A9D4QGL5-F1
#
_entry.id   AF-A0A9D4QGL5-F1
#
_cell.length_a   1.000
_cell.length_b   1.000
_cell.length_c   1.000
_cell.angle_alpha   90.00
_cell.angle_beta   90.00
_cell.angle_gamma   90.00
#
_symmetry.space_group_name_H-M   'P 1'
#
loop_
_entity.id
_entity.type
_entity.pdbx_description
1 polymer ?
#
loop_
_entity_poly.entity_id
_entity_poly.type
_entity_poly.pdbx_seq_one_letter_code
_entity_poly.pdbx_strand_id
1 'polypeptide(L)'
;MPQFVMLTFDDAVTETNMLFYRELLEGSRRKNRHNGCGISATFFVSHEYTDYAAVNELHSWGNEIALHSISHRTNWTYWQTINSTQWEREVLDQKLMMDTFANVSAADVTGVRGPFLHTGGDQGFRMLQKHFRYDCTLVHPRQRRRSESPSYPYTMDYGFRHRCNVFPCPNDTHEGLWIVPLNVHFRELSGEEVPCAMADACTTQPTTANDTFEYFRSNFEDFYGTNRAPFPLFLHEAYLRNAARKQGYLQFIEWLLQKDDVYLVTISEVLRFMQDPKPLGTYAQHVCLGRRSRQAQQLFQENKVWLRKDAARRRPLHEDLFPMPQELPLGREPPGRFVNVLCPHNTWQYHN
;
A
#
# COMPACT_ATOMS: atom_id res chain seq x y z
N MET A 1 2.41 9.60 -23.89
CA MET A 1 1.79 8.87 -22.76
C MET A 1 2.27 9.51 -21.48
N PRO A 2 1.40 9.92 -20.54
CA PRO A 2 1.84 10.32 -19.20
C PRO A 2 2.63 9.18 -18.54
N GLN A 3 3.68 9.51 -17.79
CA GLN A 3 4.33 8.56 -16.89
C GLN A 3 3.66 8.64 -15.52
N PHE A 4 3.03 7.56 -15.09
CA PHE A 4 2.49 7.47 -13.74
C PHE A 4 3.53 6.96 -12.76
N VAL A 5 3.50 7.52 -11.54
CA VAL A 5 4.28 7.07 -10.39
C VAL A 5 3.30 6.75 -9.27
N MET A 6 3.31 5.51 -8.79
CA MET A 6 2.42 5.04 -7.73
C MET A 6 3.21 4.94 -6.43
N LEU A 7 3.02 5.93 -5.55
CA LEU A 7 3.56 5.88 -4.19
C LEU A 7 2.69 4.97 -3.34
N THR A 8 3.27 3.97 -2.69
CA THR A 8 2.53 3.14 -1.73
C THR A 8 3.25 3.00 -0.41
N PHE A 9 2.44 2.93 0.65
CA PHE A 9 2.90 2.64 2.00
C PHE A 9 2.09 1.48 2.56
N ASP A 10 2.79 0.46 3.03
CA ASP A 10 2.17 -0.74 3.58
C ASP A 10 2.20 -0.68 5.13
N ASP A 11 1.34 -1.49 5.74
CA ASP A 11 1.12 -1.65 7.19
C ASP A 11 0.35 -0.52 7.88
N ALA A 12 0.35 -0.55 9.22
CA ALA A 12 -0.48 0.26 10.07
C ALA A 12 -0.22 1.76 9.92
N VAL A 13 -1.29 2.56 9.90
CA VAL A 13 -1.20 4.03 9.98
C VAL A 13 -1.19 4.42 11.45
N THR A 14 -0.11 5.06 11.90
CA THR A 14 0.12 5.36 13.32
C THR A 14 0.44 6.84 13.51
N GLU A 15 0.39 7.33 14.75
CA GLU A 15 0.78 8.71 15.02
C GLU A 15 2.24 9.01 14.60
N THR A 16 3.12 8.01 14.68
CA THR A 16 4.54 8.11 14.32
C THR A 16 4.74 8.34 12.82
N ASN A 17 4.18 7.48 11.97
CA ASN A 17 4.36 7.58 10.51
C ASN A 17 3.56 8.74 9.89
N MET A 18 2.46 9.17 10.55
CA MET A 18 1.71 10.35 10.13
C MET A 18 2.53 11.64 10.14
N LEU A 19 3.63 11.73 10.90
CA LEU A 19 4.54 12.87 10.82
C LEU A 19 5.16 12.99 9.42
N PHE A 20 5.62 11.86 8.88
CA PHE A 20 6.16 11.81 7.52
C PHE A 20 5.07 11.99 6.47
N TYR A 21 3.92 11.33 6.63
CA TYR A 21 2.83 11.46 5.64
C TYR A 21 2.30 12.89 5.53
N ARG A 22 2.24 13.63 6.65
CA ARG A 22 1.92 15.07 6.64
C ARG A 22 2.99 15.88 5.91
N GLU A 23 4.27 15.64 6.20
CA GLU A 23 5.38 16.28 5.50
C GLU A 23 5.29 16.07 3.98
N LEU A 24 4.92 14.85 3.55
CA LEU A 24 4.83 14.46 2.14
C LEU A 24 3.57 15.02 1.44
N LEU A 25 2.39 14.86 2.05
CA LEU A 25 1.08 14.94 1.38
C LEU A 25 0.18 16.08 1.88
N GLU A 26 0.44 16.66 3.05
CA GLU A 26 -0.46 17.65 3.65
C GLU A 26 -0.47 18.98 2.87
N GLY A 27 -1.68 19.57 2.74
CA GLY A 27 -1.84 20.95 2.31
C GLY A 27 -1.57 21.22 0.84
N SER A 28 -1.54 20.18 -0.02
CA SER A 28 -1.32 20.31 -1.46
C SER A 28 -0.03 21.07 -1.81
N ARG A 29 1.02 20.99 -0.98
CA ARG A 29 2.30 21.69 -1.21
C ARG A 29 3.02 21.15 -2.45
N ARG A 30 2.95 19.85 -2.65
CA ARG A 30 3.49 19.14 -3.82
C ARG A 30 2.40 18.94 -4.85
N LYS A 31 2.66 19.39 -6.07
CA LYS A 31 1.68 19.39 -7.15
C LYS A 31 2.29 18.83 -8.42
N ASN A 32 1.52 17.99 -9.11
CA ASN A 32 1.87 17.53 -10.45
C ASN A 32 1.95 18.74 -11.38
N ARG A 33 3.09 18.92 -12.07
CA ARG A 33 3.45 20.16 -12.76
C ARG A 33 2.45 20.57 -13.83
N HIS A 34 1.96 19.60 -14.59
CA HIS A 34 1.07 19.83 -15.73
C HIS A 34 -0.31 20.36 -15.35
N ASN A 35 -0.96 19.76 -14.34
CA ASN A 35 -2.36 20.01 -14.00
C ASN A 35 -2.53 20.80 -12.68
N GLY A 36 -1.46 20.99 -11.90
CA GLY A 36 -1.49 21.69 -10.62
C GLY A 36 -2.26 20.97 -9.50
N CYS A 37 -2.64 19.70 -9.70
CA CYS A 37 -3.29 18.87 -8.69
C CYS A 37 -2.26 18.46 -7.63
N GLY A 38 -2.70 18.37 -6.37
CA GLY A 38 -1.87 17.76 -5.32
C GLY A 38 -1.49 16.32 -5.67
N ILE A 39 -0.29 15.90 -5.29
CA ILE A 39 0.11 14.50 -5.39
C ILE A 39 -0.70 13.64 -4.42
N SER A 40 -0.83 12.35 -4.72
CA SER A 40 -1.54 11.39 -3.87
C SER A 40 -0.77 10.06 -3.79
N ALA A 41 -1.01 9.31 -2.73
CA ALA A 41 -0.46 7.97 -2.50
C ALA A 41 -1.57 6.94 -2.26
N THR A 42 -1.21 5.67 -2.26
CA THR A 42 -2.10 4.54 -1.88
C THR A 42 -1.56 3.88 -0.62
N PHE A 43 -2.40 3.73 0.40
CA PHE A 43 -2.04 3.13 1.68
C PHE A 43 -2.64 1.73 1.76
N PHE A 44 -1.82 0.69 1.81
CA PHE A 44 -2.25 -0.67 2.10
C PHE A 44 -2.21 -0.88 3.61
N VAL A 45 -3.34 -0.61 4.27
CA VAL A 45 -3.41 -0.50 5.73
C VAL A 45 -3.68 -1.87 6.35
N SER A 46 -2.94 -2.25 7.39
CA SER A 46 -3.27 -3.39 8.27
C SER A 46 -4.02 -2.93 9.53
N HIS A 47 -4.81 -3.79 10.18
CA HIS A 47 -5.63 -3.36 11.33
C HIS A 47 -4.80 -3.06 12.59
N GLU A 48 -3.92 -3.98 12.98
CA GLU A 48 -3.25 -3.91 14.29
C GLU A 48 -2.48 -2.58 14.44
N TYR A 49 -2.71 -1.88 15.56
CA TYR A 49 -2.14 -0.56 15.89
C TYR A 49 -2.54 0.62 14.99
N THR A 50 -3.46 0.46 14.03
CA THR A 50 -3.90 1.55 13.17
C THR A 50 -4.76 2.58 13.92
N ASP A 51 -4.37 3.86 13.82
CA ASP A 51 -5.21 5.01 14.14
C ASP A 51 -6.16 5.29 12.97
N TYR A 52 -7.41 4.82 13.08
CA TYR A 52 -8.43 5.02 12.05
C TYR A 52 -8.79 6.50 11.82
N ALA A 53 -8.58 7.41 12.79
CA ALA A 53 -8.77 8.84 12.56
C ALA A 53 -7.66 9.41 11.66
N ALA A 54 -6.44 8.87 11.75
CA ALA A 54 -5.36 9.17 10.82
C ALA A 54 -5.61 8.59 9.41
N VAL A 55 -6.21 7.39 9.32
CA VAL A 55 -6.67 6.84 8.03
C VAL A 55 -7.71 7.76 7.37
N ASN A 56 -8.70 8.23 8.14
CA ASN A 56 -9.68 9.20 7.65
C ASN A 56 -9.01 10.49 7.14
N GLU A 57 -8.02 10.99 7.88
CA GLU A 57 -7.24 12.16 7.51
C GLU A 57 -6.57 12.00 6.14
N LEU A 58 -5.84 10.90 5.94
CA LEU A 58 -5.19 10.57 4.67
C LEU A 58 -6.20 10.44 3.53
N HIS A 59 -7.30 9.70 3.74
CA HIS A 59 -8.36 9.53 2.75
C HIS A 59 -8.95 10.88 2.34
N SER A 60 -9.23 11.74 3.33
CA SER A 60 -9.79 13.06 3.06
C SER A 60 -8.88 13.86 2.11
N TRP A 61 -7.55 13.75 2.26
CA TRP A 61 -6.56 14.42 1.41
C TRP A 61 -6.46 13.83 0.00
N GLY A 62 -7.39 12.96 -0.41
CA GLY A 62 -7.46 12.38 -1.74
C GLY A 62 -6.49 11.21 -1.96
N ASN A 63 -5.94 10.65 -0.88
CA ASN A 63 -5.17 9.42 -0.95
C ASN A 63 -6.10 8.22 -0.99
N GLU A 64 -5.65 7.16 -1.64
CA GLU A 64 -6.39 5.90 -1.71
C GLU A 64 -6.10 5.07 -0.45
N ILE A 65 -7.15 4.49 0.12
CA ILE A 65 -7.05 3.51 1.21
C ILE A 65 -7.39 2.14 0.64
N ALA A 66 -6.44 1.23 0.77
CA ALA A 66 -6.50 -0.17 0.35
C ALA A 66 -6.17 -1.08 1.54
N LEU A 67 -6.38 -2.37 1.39
CA LEU A 67 -6.38 -3.33 2.50
C LEU A 67 -5.11 -4.19 2.53
N HIS A 68 -4.63 -4.45 3.75
CA HIS A 68 -3.45 -5.27 4.03
C HIS A 68 -3.69 -6.25 5.18
N SER A 69 -4.90 -6.79 5.25
CA SER A 69 -5.43 -7.73 6.24
C SER A 69 -5.63 -7.16 7.66
N ILE A 70 -6.50 -7.82 8.42
CA ILE A 70 -6.67 -7.55 9.84
C ILE A 70 -5.43 -7.98 10.61
N SER A 71 -5.06 -9.27 10.53
CA SER A 71 -4.15 -9.85 11.50
C SER A 71 -2.66 -9.68 11.17
N HIS A 72 -2.31 -9.50 9.88
CA HIS A 72 -0.93 -9.47 9.41
C HIS A 72 -0.02 -10.56 10.03
N ARG A 73 -0.58 -11.75 10.27
CA ARG A 73 0.13 -12.89 10.89
C ARG A 73 1.49 -13.14 10.24
N THR A 74 2.51 -13.22 11.07
CA THR A 74 3.89 -13.48 10.63
C THR A 74 4.12 -14.91 10.14
N ASN A 75 3.22 -15.85 10.46
CA ASN A 75 3.28 -17.20 9.90
C ASN A 75 2.88 -17.18 8.42
N TRP A 76 3.87 -17.13 7.53
CA TRP A 76 3.65 -17.06 6.07
C TRP A 76 2.83 -18.25 5.53
N THR A 77 2.93 -19.43 6.13
CA THR A 77 2.16 -20.61 5.74
C THR A 77 0.65 -20.40 5.90
N TYR A 78 0.23 -19.56 6.85
CA TYR A 78 -1.17 -19.19 7.02
C TYR A 78 -1.71 -18.57 5.72
N TRP A 79 -1.06 -17.52 5.21
CA TRP A 79 -1.48 -16.83 3.97
C TRP A 79 -1.44 -17.73 2.73
N GLN A 80 -0.60 -18.77 2.73
CA GLN A 80 -0.53 -19.73 1.64
C GLN A 80 -1.66 -20.76 1.65
N THR A 81 -2.25 -21.05 2.81
CA THR A 81 -3.10 -22.24 3.01
C THR A 81 -4.55 -21.93 3.38
N ILE A 82 -4.84 -20.71 3.86
CA ILE A 82 -6.21 -20.34 4.20
C ILE A 82 -7.13 -20.34 2.98
N ASN A 83 -8.38 -20.75 3.20
CA ASN A 83 -9.41 -20.80 2.15
C ASN A 83 -10.04 -19.43 1.87
N SER A 84 -10.87 -19.33 0.83
CA SER A 84 -11.52 -18.06 0.45
C SER A 84 -12.32 -17.41 1.59
N THR A 85 -13.01 -18.18 2.43
CA THR A 85 -13.79 -17.63 3.56
C THR A 85 -12.89 -17.06 4.65
N GLN A 86 -11.74 -17.67 4.90
CA GLN A 86 -10.74 -17.13 5.83
C GLN A 86 -10.08 -15.87 5.26
N TRP A 87 -9.83 -15.82 3.94
CA TRP A 87 -9.43 -14.59 3.26
C TRP A 87 -10.49 -13.48 3.36
N GLU A 88 -11.78 -13.81 3.24
CA GLU A 88 -12.87 -12.85 3.47
C GLU A 88 -12.82 -12.30 4.91
N ARG A 89 -12.61 -13.16 5.92
CA ARG A 89 -12.45 -12.69 7.31
C ARG A 89 -11.24 -11.79 7.52
N GLU A 90 -10.16 -12.01 6.79
CA GLU A 90 -8.96 -11.17 6.91
C GLU A 90 -9.09 -9.85 6.16
N VAL A 91 -9.83 -9.81 5.04
CA VAL A 91 -9.78 -8.68 4.11
C VAL A 91 -11.14 -8.03 3.92
N LEU A 92 -12.21 -8.79 3.69
CA LEU A 92 -13.55 -8.23 3.56
C LEU A 92 -14.05 -7.63 4.88
N ASP A 93 -13.81 -8.29 6.01
CA ASP A 93 -14.17 -7.72 7.31
C ASP A 93 -13.36 -6.44 7.58
N GLN A 94 -12.09 -6.38 7.16
CA GLN A 94 -11.28 -5.16 7.25
C GLN A 94 -11.90 -4.00 6.45
N LYS A 95 -12.51 -4.28 5.30
CA LYS A 95 -13.24 -3.30 4.50
C LYS A 95 -14.38 -2.66 5.31
N LEU A 96 -15.12 -3.47 6.06
CA LEU A 96 -16.18 -3.00 6.96
C LEU A 96 -15.62 -2.21 8.15
N MET A 97 -14.43 -2.57 8.64
CA MET A 97 -13.73 -1.82 9.69
C MET A 97 -13.32 -0.43 9.20
N MET A 98 -12.88 -0.27 7.95
CA MET A 98 -12.55 1.06 7.38
C MET A 98 -13.77 1.98 7.33
N ASP A 99 -14.93 1.44 6.95
CA ASP A 99 -16.21 2.17 6.96
C ASP A 99 -16.62 2.55 8.39
N THR A 100 -16.58 1.58 9.30
CA THR A 100 -17.06 1.75 10.69
C THR A 100 -16.17 2.65 11.54
N PHE A 101 -14.85 2.49 11.45
CA PHE A 101 -13.90 3.12 12.37
C PHE A 101 -13.16 4.32 11.76
N ALA A 102 -12.88 4.31 10.45
CA ALA A 102 -12.26 5.43 9.75
C ALA A 102 -13.26 6.30 8.98
N ASN A 103 -14.54 5.98 8.92
CA ASN A 103 -15.52 6.73 8.13
C ASN A 103 -15.03 6.91 6.67
N VAL A 104 -14.43 5.86 6.11
CA VAL A 104 -14.02 5.75 4.71
C VAL A 104 -14.99 4.78 4.06
N SER A 105 -15.78 5.25 3.09
CA SER A 105 -16.83 4.43 2.50
C SER A 105 -16.27 3.10 2.01
N ALA A 106 -16.93 1.99 2.35
CA ALA A 106 -16.56 0.68 1.82
C ALA A 106 -16.49 0.67 0.27
N ALA A 107 -17.25 1.52 -0.42
CA ALA A 107 -17.19 1.64 -1.88
C ALA A 107 -15.86 2.23 -2.40
N ASP A 108 -15.20 3.08 -1.60
CA ASP A 108 -13.92 3.70 -1.95
C ASP A 108 -12.72 2.76 -1.71
N VAL A 109 -12.91 1.71 -0.89
CA VAL A 109 -11.88 0.73 -0.56
C VAL A 109 -11.92 -0.44 -1.56
N THR A 110 -11.13 -0.32 -2.64
CA THR A 110 -11.23 -1.24 -3.79
C THR A 110 -10.00 -2.11 -4.03
N GLY A 111 -8.90 -1.83 -3.33
CA GLY A 111 -7.61 -2.49 -3.51
C GLY A 111 -7.19 -3.39 -2.37
N VAL A 112 -6.42 -4.43 -2.70
CA VAL A 112 -5.80 -5.32 -1.72
C VAL A 112 -4.33 -5.56 -2.07
N ARG A 113 -3.49 -5.65 -1.05
CA ARG A 113 -2.17 -6.26 -1.12
C ARG A 113 -2.08 -7.32 -0.04
N GLY A 114 -1.72 -8.54 -0.40
CA GLY A 114 -1.56 -9.65 0.54
C GLY A 114 -0.34 -9.45 1.45
N PRO A 115 -0.43 -9.77 2.76
CA PRO A 115 0.71 -9.74 3.67
C PRO A 115 1.88 -10.57 3.16
N PHE A 116 3.09 -10.01 3.30
CA PHE A 116 4.34 -10.61 2.80
C PHE A 116 4.30 -10.99 1.30
N LEU A 117 3.43 -10.33 0.53
CA LEU A 117 3.19 -10.58 -0.89
C LEU A 117 2.63 -11.99 -1.20
N HIS A 118 1.98 -12.65 -0.23
CA HIS A 118 1.25 -13.89 -0.48
C HIS A 118 -0.16 -13.62 -0.99
N THR A 119 -0.51 -14.28 -2.11
CA THR A 119 -1.82 -14.11 -2.76
C THR A 119 -2.87 -15.11 -2.31
N GLY A 120 -2.47 -16.21 -1.67
CA GLY A 120 -3.35 -17.35 -1.39
C GLY A 120 -3.80 -18.12 -2.64
N GLY A 121 -3.16 -17.89 -3.80
CA GLY A 121 -3.52 -18.52 -5.07
C GLY A 121 -4.98 -18.29 -5.43
N ASP A 122 -5.64 -19.30 -5.98
CA ASP A 122 -7.05 -19.20 -6.38
C ASP A 122 -7.99 -18.99 -5.19
N GLN A 123 -7.61 -19.35 -3.96
CA GLN A 123 -8.45 -19.12 -2.79
C GLN A 123 -8.55 -17.62 -2.47
N GLY A 124 -7.42 -16.91 -2.46
CA GLY A 124 -7.42 -15.46 -2.28
C GLY A 124 -8.06 -14.75 -3.48
N PHE A 125 -7.75 -15.19 -4.70
CA PHE A 125 -8.26 -14.54 -5.92
C PHE A 125 -9.78 -14.70 -6.10
N ARG A 126 -10.39 -15.83 -5.70
CA ARG A 126 -11.85 -15.97 -5.66
C ARG A 126 -12.52 -15.00 -4.69
N MET A 127 -11.86 -14.66 -3.58
CA MET A 127 -12.34 -13.63 -2.66
C MET A 127 -12.21 -12.25 -3.31
N LEU A 128 -11.05 -11.96 -3.91
CA LEU A 128 -10.79 -10.68 -4.57
C LEU A 128 -11.77 -10.39 -5.70
N GLN A 129 -12.00 -11.36 -6.59
CA GLN A 129 -12.91 -11.21 -7.73
C GLN A 129 -14.34 -10.84 -7.30
N LYS A 130 -14.80 -11.32 -6.14
CA LYS A 130 -16.15 -11.06 -5.65
C LYS A 130 -16.31 -9.67 -5.03
N HIS A 131 -15.27 -9.13 -4.42
CA HIS A 131 -15.39 -8.01 -3.47
C HIS A 131 -14.48 -6.81 -3.73
N PHE A 132 -13.51 -6.95 -4.63
CA PHE A 132 -12.45 -5.99 -4.87
C PHE A 132 -12.22 -5.76 -6.37
N ARG A 133 -11.66 -4.60 -6.68
CA ARG A 133 -11.37 -4.20 -8.06
C ARG A 133 -10.01 -4.69 -8.51
N TYR A 134 -9.02 -4.67 -7.61
CA TYR A 134 -7.66 -5.01 -7.97
C TYR A 134 -6.85 -5.67 -6.85
N ASP A 135 -5.91 -6.50 -7.27
CA ASP A 135 -4.79 -7.01 -6.50
C ASP A 135 -3.51 -6.22 -6.82
N CYS A 136 -2.68 -5.99 -5.80
CA CYS A 136 -1.33 -5.48 -5.99
C CYS A 136 -0.32 -6.30 -5.18
N THR A 137 -0.33 -7.62 -5.38
CA THR A 137 0.45 -8.60 -4.60
C THR A 137 1.42 -9.41 -5.47
N LEU A 138 1.08 -9.64 -6.75
CA LEU A 138 1.90 -10.46 -7.65
C LEU A 138 3.19 -9.76 -8.10
N VAL A 139 4.34 -10.35 -7.71
CA VAL A 139 5.68 -9.93 -8.12
C VAL A 139 5.96 -10.25 -9.59
N HIS A 140 6.36 -9.23 -10.35
CA HIS A 140 6.69 -9.31 -11.77
C HIS A 140 8.20 -9.11 -11.96
N PRO A 141 8.98 -10.21 -11.98
CA PRO A 141 10.40 -10.16 -12.22
C PRO A 141 10.64 -9.82 -13.68
N ARG A 142 11.73 -9.10 -13.92
CA ARG A 142 12.25 -8.80 -15.25
C ARG A 142 13.76 -8.74 -15.21
N GLN A 143 14.40 -8.68 -16.37
CA GLN A 143 15.84 -8.54 -16.50
C GLN A 143 16.17 -7.22 -17.20
N ARG A 144 16.67 -6.24 -16.44
CA ARG A 144 17.05 -4.92 -16.97
C ARG A 144 18.10 -5.03 -18.08
N ARG A 145 19.14 -5.87 -17.90
CA ARG A 145 20.19 -6.11 -18.91
C ARG A 145 19.70 -6.72 -20.22
N ARG A 146 18.55 -7.40 -20.22
CA ARG A 146 17.91 -7.95 -21.43
C ARG A 146 16.91 -6.98 -22.06
N SER A 147 16.82 -5.75 -21.55
CA SER A 147 15.83 -4.76 -21.97
C SER A 147 14.38 -5.28 -21.88
N GLU A 148 14.11 -6.17 -20.91
CA GLU A 148 12.76 -6.64 -20.65
C GLU A 148 11.91 -5.47 -20.10
N SER A 149 10.85 -5.15 -20.82
CA SER A 149 9.95 -4.04 -20.47
C SER A 149 9.17 -4.36 -19.20
N PRO A 150 8.95 -3.36 -18.31
CA PRO A 150 8.06 -3.54 -17.17
C PRO A 150 6.61 -3.82 -17.63
N SER A 151 5.87 -4.58 -16.83
CA SER A 151 4.49 -4.95 -17.11
C SER A 151 3.54 -3.79 -16.78
N TYR A 152 2.57 -3.54 -17.66
CA TYR A 152 1.41 -2.70 -17.37
C TYR A 152 0.42 -3.44 -16.46
N PRO A 153 -0.49 -2.74 -15.75
CA PRO A 153 -1.66 -3.37 -15.17
C PRO A 153 -2.49 -4.12 -16.22
N TYR A 154 -3.06 -5.27 -15.85
CA TYR A 154 -3.85 -6.13 -16.73
C TYR A 154 -4.96 -6.83 -15.95
N THR A 155 -5.93 -7.42 -16.64
CA THR A 155 -7.00 -8.20 -16.04
C THR A 155 -6.68 -9.70 -16.03
N MET A 156 -7.22 -10.43 -15.07
CA MET A 156 -7.07 -11.88 -14.94
C MET A 156 -7.99 -12.70 -15.87
N ASP A 157 -8.60 -12.07 -16.87
CA ASP A 157 -9.49 -12.69 -17.86
C ASP A 157 -8.79 -13.85 -18.60
N TYR A 158 -7.48 -13.75 -18.79
CA TYR A 158 -6.65 -14.73 -19.50
C TYR A 158 -5.72 -15.55 -18.60
N GLY A 159 -5.94 -15.47 -17.28
CA GLY A 159 -5.15 -16.15 -16.25
C GLY A 159 -3.78 -15.53 -16.03
N PHE A 160 -3.09 -15.97 -14.98
CA PHE A 160 -1.72 -15.52 -14.68
C PHE A 160 -0.70 -16.26 -15.54
N ARG A 161 0.04 -15.51 -16.38
CA ARG A 161 0.98 -16.07 -17.37
C ARG A 161 2.44 -15.80 -17.06
N HIS A 162 2.74 -15.24 -15.89
CA HIS A 162 4.10 -14.95 -15.46
C HIS A 162 4.63 -16.05 -14.53
N ARG A 163 5.95 -16.06 -14.34
CA ARG A 163 6.57 -16.93 -13.35
C ARG A 163 6.03 -16.57 -11.96
N CYS A 164 5.57 -17.59 -11.22
CA CYS A 164 5.23 -17.41 -9.83
C CYS A 164 6.50 -17.24 -8.98
N ASN A 165 6.61 -16.12 -8.26
CA ASN A 165 7.75 -15.82 -7.38
C ASN A 165 7.41 -16.07 -5.92
N VAL A 166 6.21 -15.69 -5.50
CA VAL A 166 5.71 -15.92 -4.14
C VAL A 166 4.53 -16.89 -4.24
N PHE A 167 4.77 -18.15 -3.88
CA PHE A 167 3.77 -19.20 -3.97
C PHE A 167 2.76 -19.14 -2.81
N PRO A 168 1.51 -19.61 -3.03
CA PRO A 168 0.94 -20.00 -4.33
C PRO A 168 0.48 -18.80 -5.17
N CYS A 169 0.53 -18.91 -6.49
CA CYS A 169 -0.08 -17.97 -7.43
C CYS A 169 -1.40 -18.57 -7.98
N PRO A 170 -2.33 -17.75 -8.48
CA PRO A 170 -3.57 -18.23 -9.10
C PRO A 170 -3.27 -19.05 -10.37
N ASN A 171 -3.97 -20.17 -10.54
CA ASN A 171 -3.94 -20.98 -11.76
C ASN A 171 -5.22 -20.80 -12.60
N ASP A 172 -6.33 -20.41 -11.96
CA ASP A 172 -7.60 -20.17 -12.63
C ASP A 172 -7.63 -18.76 -13.27
N THR A 173 -8.60 -18.54 -14.15
CA THR A 173 -8.97 -17.21 -14.65
C THR A 173 -9.89 -16.50 -13.65
N HIS A 174 -9.68 -15.21 -13.42
CA HIS A 174 -10.51 -14.40 -12.52
C HIS A 174 -10.99 -13.15 -13.27
N GLU A 175 -11.98 -13.35 -14.14
CA GLU A 175 -12.49 -12.31 -15.05
C GLU A 175 -12.85 -11.00 -14.32
N GLY A 176 -12.44 -9.87 -14.89
CA GLY A 176 -12.68 -8.51 -14.40
C GLY A 176 -11.73 -8.05 -13.29
N LEU A 177 -11.01 -8.96 -12.63
CA LEU A 177 -10.07 -8.61 -11.56
C LEU A 177 -8.79 -8.01 -12.15
N TRP A 178 -8.44 -6.80 -11.75
CA TRP A 178 -7.21 -6.14 -12.17
C TRP A 178 -6.00 -6.57 -11.32
N ILE A 179 -4.86 -6.75 -11.98
CA ILE A 179 -3.55 -6.93 -11.37
C ILE A 179 -2.74 -5.69 -11.61
N VAL A 180 -2.28 -5.08 -10.53
CA VAL A 180 -1.30 -4.00 -10.53
C VAL A 180 0.05 -4.63 -10.22
N PRO A 181 0.90 -4.85 -11.23
CA PRO A 181 2.11 -5.65 -11.08
C PRO A 181 3.12 -4.98 -10.14
N LEU A 182 3.65 -5.74 -9.18
CA LEU A 182 4.87 -5.39 -8.46
C LEU A 182 6.08 -5.60 -9.39
N ASN A 183 6.29 -4.66 -10.31
CA ASN A 183 7.50 -4.65 -11.14
C ASN A 183 8.72 -4.40 -10.27
N VAL A 184 9.71 -5.29 -10.35
CA VAL A 184 10.90 -5.22 -9.50
C VAL A 184 11.76 -3.99 -9.78
N HIS A 185 12.35 -3.46 -8.70
CA HIS A 185 13.47 -2.52 -8.72
C HIS A 185 14.79 -3.28 -8.78
N PHE A 186 15.87 -2.57 -9.08
CA PHE A 186 17.23 -3.10 -9.14
C PHE A 186 18.18 -2.29 -8.26
N ARG A 187 19.07 -2.98 -7.56
CA ARG A 187 20.27 -2.44 -6.93
C ARG A 187 21.48 -3.21 -7.45
N GLU A 188 22.63 -2.54 -7.50
CA GLU A 188 23.89 -3.21 -7.79
C GLU A 188 24.46 -3.87 -6.53
N LEU A 189 24.84 -5.14 -6.66
CA LEU A 189 25.57 -5.89 -5.66
C LEU A 189 26.71 -6.63 -6.35
N SER A 190 27.96 -6.29 -6.02
CA SER A 190 29.15 -6.94 -6.57
C SER A 190 29.21 -6.97 -8.12
N GLY A 191 28.76 -5.89 -8.77
CA GLY A 191 28.73 -5.80 -10.25
C GLY A 191 27.55 -6.52 -10.92
N GLU A 192 26.63 -7.10 -10.16
CA GLU A 192 25.38 -7.68 -10.64
C GLU A 192 24.16 -6.88 -10.21
N GLU A 193 23.11 -6.87 -11.03
CA GLU A 193 21.85 -6.21 -10.67
C GLU A 193 20.92 -7.20 -9.99
N VAL A 194 20.55 -6.90 -8.74
CA VAL A 194 19.69 -7.75 -7.93
C VAL A 194 18.26 -7.18 -7.93
N PRO A 195 17.25 -7.95 -8.37
CA PRO A 195 15.87 -7.52 -8.37
C PRO A 195 15.23 -7.61 -6.97
N CYS A 196 14.27 -6.73 -6.71
CA CYS A 196 13.53 -6.68 -5.45
C CYS A 196 12.13 -6.08 -5.69
N ALA A 197 11.10 -6.66 -5.07
CA ALA A 197 9.71 -6.25 -5.30
C ALA A 197 9.32 -4.97 -4.55
N MET A 198 9.83 -4.81 -3.33
CA MET A 198 9.63 -3.64 -2.49
C MET A 198 10.94 -2.86 -2.43
N ALA A 199 10.85 -1.54 -2.55
CA ALA A 199 12.01 -0.68 -2.72
C ALA A 199 12.93 -0.68 -1.49
N ASP A 200 12.38 -0.97 -0.32
CA ASP A 200 13.06 -1.13 0.97
C ASP A 200 13.52 -2.56 1.26
N ALA A 201 13.20 -3.55 0.41
CA ALA A 201 13.76 -4.90 0.47
C ALA A 201 15.03 -5.07 -0.37
N CYS A 202 15.38 -4.06 -1.17
CA CYS A 202 16.53 -4.09 -2.07
C CYS A 202 17.85 -3.98 -1.32
N THR A 203 18.81 -4.86 -1.62
CA THR A 203 20.14 -4.81 -1.02
C THR A 203 21.21 -4.51 -2.08
N THR A 204 22.28 -3.80 -1.75
CA THR A 204 22.55 -3.11 -0.47
C THR A 204 21.66 -1.89 -0.26
N GLN A 205 21.36 -1.53 0.98
CA GLN A 205 20.55 -0.34 1.28
C GLN A 205 21.37 0.94 1.12
N PRO A 206 20.80 2.03 0.58
CA PRO A 206 21.52 3.28 0.44
C PRO A 206 21.81 3.93 1.80
N THR A 207 23.00 4.50 1.92
CA THR A 207 23.51 5.08 3.18
C THR A 207 23.52 6.60 3.19
N THR A 208 23.40 7.23 2.03
CA THR A 208 23.37 8.69 1.87
C THR A 208 22.10 9.15 1.14
N ALA A 209 21.78 10.44 1.27
CA ALA A 209 20.64 11.03 0.55
C ALA A 209 20.83 10.96 -0.97
N ASN A 210 22.05 11.24 -1.45
CA ASN A 210 22.34 11.17 -2.88
C ASN A 210 22.25 9.74 -3.43
N ASP A 211 22.77 8.74 -2.70
CA ASP A 211 22.63 7.33 -3.09
C ASP A 211 21.15 6.91 -3.12
N THR A 212 20.35 7.34 -2.14
CA THR A 212 18.90 7.07 -2.15
C THR A 212 18.19 7.74 -3.33
N PHE A 213 18.54 8.98 -3.65
CA PHE A 213 18.02 9.70 -4.81
C PHE A 213 18.38 8.99 -6.12
N GLU A 214 19.65 8.64 -6.31
CA GLU A 214 20.15 7.97 -7.52
C GLU A 214 19.57 6.56 -7.69
N TYR A 215 19.38 5.85 -6.58
CA TYR A 215 18.69 4.56 -6.59
C TYR A 215 17.27 4.67 -7.16
N PHE A 216 16.46 5.60 -6.65
CA PHE A 216 15.10 5.78 -7.17
C PHE A 216 15.09 6.37 -8.58
N ARG A 217 15.97 7.33 -8.87
CA ARG A 217 16.10 7.94 -10.20
C ARG A 217 16.44 6.91 -11.27
N SER A 218 17.45 6.09 -11.04
CA SER A 218 17.89 5.08 -12.02
C SER A 218 16.81 4.02 -12.29
N ASN A 219 16.05 3.63 -11.27
CA ASN A 219 14.91 2.73 -11.45
C ASN A 219 13.75 3.41 -12.19
N PHE A 220 13.44 4.66 -11.87
CA PHE A 220 12.42 5.42 -12.61
C PHE A 220 12.78 5.61 -14.09
N GLU A 221 14.04 5.96 -14.38
CA GLU A 221 14.50 6.21 -15.75
C GLU A 221 14.38 4.96 -16.64
N ASP A 222 14.52 3.77 -16.07
CA ASP A 222 14.30 2.50 -16.77
C ASP A 222 12.85 2.33 -17.23
N PHE A 223 11.86 2.67 -16.39
CA PHE A 223 10.44 2.64 -16.78
C PHE A 223 10.13 3.77 -17.77
N TYR A 224 10.66 4.96 -17.50
CA TYR A 224 10.42 6.17 -18.29
C TYR A 224 11.00 6.10 -19.70
N GLY A 225 12.16 5.46 -19.86
CA GLY A 225 12.89 5.29 -21.11
C GLY A 225 12.49 4.05 -21.92
N THR A 226 11.72 3.12 -21.34
CA THR A 226 11.23 1.93 -22.04
C THR A 226 9.79 2.13 -22.53
N ASN A 227 8.82 1.46 -21.91
CA ASN A 227 7.44 1.48 -22.36
C ASN A 227 6.56 2.46 -21.59
N ARG A 228 7.05 3.11 -20.52
CA ARG A 228 6.28 3.97 -19.59
C ARG A 228 5.16 3.24 -18.87
N ALA A 229 5.34 1.97 -18.54
CA ALA A 229 4.51 1.31 -17.54
C ALA A 229 4.52 2.12 -16.23
N PRO A 230 3.41 2.12 -15.46
CA PRO A 230 3.34 2.83 -14.18
C PRO A 230 4.49 2.43 -13.26
N PHE A 231 5.27 3.39 -12.79
CA PHE A 231 6.43 3.16 -11.94
C PHE A 231 5.98 2.91 -10.49
N PRO A 232 6.21 1.71 -9.93
CA PRO A 232 5.85 1.41 -8.55
C PRO A 232 6.93 1.97 -7.62
N LEU A 233 6.58 2.81 -6.64
CA LEU A 233 7.47 3.15 -5.53
C LEU A 233 6.84 2.66 -4.24
N PHE A 234 6.98 1.37 -4.00
CA PHE A 234 6.33 0.63 -2.92
C PHE A 234 7.32 0.36 -1.79
N LEU A 235 7.00 0.76 -0.57
CA LEU A 235 7.87 0.60 0.61
C LEU A 235 7.07 0.74 1.91
N HIS A 236 7.70 0.42 3.04
CA HIS A 236 7.17 0.72 4.37
C HIS A 236 7.74 2.05 4.87
N GLU A 237 6.94 2.88 5.55
CA GLU A 237 7.44 4.17 6.07
C GLU A 237 8.64 4.00 7.01
N ALA A 238 8.73 2.87 7.71
CA ALA A 238 9.86 2.57 8.59
C ALA A 238 11.22 2.70 7.88
N TYR A 239 11.28 2.43 6.57
CA TYR A 239 12.46 2.63 5.74
C TYR A 239 12.94 4.10 5.71
N LEU A 240 12.00 5.04 5.76
CA LEU A 240 12.23 6.49 5.67
C LEU A 240 12.45 7.14 7.06
N ARG A 241 12.48 6.37 8.15
CA ARG A 241 12.90 6.89 9.47
C ARG A 241 14.39 7.22 9.51
N ASN A 242 15.18 6.60 8.63
CA ASN A 242 16.57 7.01 8.42
C ASN A 242 16.60 8.35 7.68
N ALA A 243 17.24 9.37 8.29
CA ALA A 243 17.23 10.74 7.80
C ALA A 243 17.81 10.88 6.37
N ALA A 244 18.88 10.15 6.05
CA ALA A 244 19.49 10.20 4.72
C ALA A 244 18.55 9.61 3.66
N ARG A 245 17.92 8.47 3.96
CA ARG A 245 16.93 7.86 3.06
C ARG A 245 15.70 8.75 2.87
N LYS A 246 15.18 9.34 3.94
CA LYS A 246 14.08 10.32 3.87
C LYS A 246 14.43 11.50 2.96
N GLN A 247 15.61 12.08 3.16
CA GLN A 247 16.07 13.24 2.40
C GLN A 247 16.20 12.91 0.91
N GLY A 248 16.81 11.77 0.56
CA GLY A 248 16.94 11.34 -0.83
C GLY A 248 15.60 10.99 -1.49
N TYR A 249 14.69 10.36 -0.74
CA TYR A 249 13.32 10.12 -1.18
C TYR A 249 12.60 11.44 -1.53
N LEU A 250 12.63 12.42 -0.63
CA LEU A 250 11.99 13.72 -0.88
C LEU A 250 12.63 14.46 -2.06
N GLN A 251 13.97 14.44 -2.20
CA GLN A 251 14.66 14.99 -3.37
C GLN A 251 14.19 14.33 -4.67
N PHE A 252 13.98 13.02 -4.66
CA PHE A 252 13.50 12.28 -5.82
C PHE A 252 12.06 12.69 -6.17
N ILE A 253 11.18 12.84 -5.18
CA ILE A 253 9.82 13.36 -5.38
C ILE A 253 9.87 14.77 -5.99
N GLU A 254 10.67 15.70 -5.44
CA GLU A 254 10.78 17.05 -6.01
C GLU A 254 11.31 17.04 -7.45
N TRP A 255 12.24 16.14 -7.78
CA TRP A 255 12.75 15.98 -9.14
C TRP A 255 11.70 15.46 -10.13
N LEU A 256 10.84 14.53 -9.71
CA LEU A 256 9.72 14.07 -10.53
C LEU A 256 8.75 15.21 -10.84
N LEU A 257 8.45 16.06 -9.84
CA LEU A 257 7.52 17.18 -9.96
C LEU A 257 8.06 18.33 -10.82
N GLN A 258 9.31 18.26 -11.28
CA GLN A 258 9.83 19.17 -12.30
C GLN A 258 9.42 18.76 -13.72
N LYS A 259 8.83 17.58 -13.93
CA LYS A 259 8.50 17.07 -15.27
C LYS A 259 7.03 17.30 -15.59
N ASP A 260 6.75 17.81 -16.79
CA ASP A 260 5.38 18.14 -17.25
C ASP A 260 4.59 16.92 -17.74
N ASP A 261 5.22 15.74 -17.81
CA ASP A 261 4.60 14.50 -18.27
C ASP A 261 4.60 13.39 -17.21
N VAL A 262 4.93 13.72 -15.96
CA VAL A 262 4.94 12.80 -14.82
C VAL A 262 3.83 13.15 -13.83
N TYR A 263 3.13 12.12 -13.35
CA TYR A 263 2.01 12.25 -12.42
C TYR A 263 2.15 11.27 -11.26
N LEU A 264 2.23 11.81 -10.05
CA LEU A 264 2.19 11.04 -8.80
C LEU A 264 0.73 10.92 -8.38
N VAL A 265 0.17 9.72 -8.53
CA VAL A 265 -1.27 9.46 -8.41
C VAL A 265 -1.52 8.14 -7.68
N THR A 266 -2.77 7.92 -7.27
CA THR A 266 -3.20 6.66 -6.67
C THR A 266 -3.25 5.52 -7.69
N ILE A 267 -3.28 4.28 -7.22
CA ILE A 267 -3.43 3.10 -8.09
C ILE A 267 -4.77 3.14 -8.83
N SER A 268 -5.85 3.53 -8.16
CA SER A 268 -7.16 3.69 -8.77
C SER A 268 -7.19 4.70 -9.92
N GLU A 269 -6.39 5.78 -9.85
CA GLU A 269 -6.23 6.72 -10.97
C GLU A 269 -5.54 6.06 -12.16
N VAL A 270 -4.47 5.30 -11.92
CA VAL A 270 -3.78 4.54 -12.96
C VAL A 270 -4.73 3.55 -13.62
N LEU A 271 -5.51 2.78 -12.85
CA LEU A 271 -6.47 1.81 -13.40
C LEU A 271 -7.59 2.48 -14.19
N ARG A 272 -8.06 3.66 -13.76
CA ARG A 272 -9.01 4.45 -14.55
C ARG A 272 -8.40 4.85 -15.89
N PHE A 273 -7.14 5.30 -15.88
CA PHE A 273 -6.43 5.63 -17.12
C PHE A 273 -6.25 4.39 -18.02
N MET A 274 -5.96 3.22 -17.47
CA MET A 274 -5.82 1.97 -18.24
C MET A 274 -7.13 1.56 -18.95
N GLN A 275 -8.29 1.89 -18.38
CA GLN A 275 -9.60 1.61 -18.97
C GLN A 275 -9.93 2.52 -20.17
N ASP A 276 -9.43 3.75 -20.19
CA ASP A 276 -9.64 4.70 -21.29
C ASP A 276 -8.40 5.61 -21.47
N PRO A 277 -7.31 5.08 -22.07
CA PRO A 277 -6.04 5.79 -22.15
C PRO A 277 -6.14 7.09 -22.96
N LYS A 278 -5.69 8.20 -22.36
CA LYS A 278 -5.66 9.51 -23.02
C LYS A 278 -4.25 9.94 -23.40
N PRO A 279 -4.07 10.62 -24.55
CA PRO A 279 -2.85 11.36 -24.83
C PRO A 279 -2.54 12.40 -23.74
N LEU A 280 -1.25 12.72 -23.55
CA LEU A 280 -0.79 13.61 -22.47
C LEU A 280 -1.55 14.95 -22.44
N GLY A 281 -1.72 15.62 -23.58
CA GLY A 281 -2.39 16.93 -23.64
C GLY A 281 -3.90 16.91 -23.35
N THR A 282 -4.51 15.73 -23.24
CA THR A 282 -5.94 15.56 -22.95
C THR A 282 -6.19 14.79 -21.66
N TYR A 283 -5.14 14.31 -21.01
CA TYR A 283 -5.26 13.59 -19.74
C TYR A 283 -5.67 14.58 -18.64
N ALA A 284 -6.80 14.27 -17.99
CA ALA A 284 -7.29 15.01 -16.84
C ALA A 284 -7.39 14.05 -15.65
N GLN A 285 -6.68 14.38 -14.57
CA GLN A 285 -6.71 13.62 -13.33
C GLN A 285 -8.11 13.71 -12.71
N HIS A 286 -8.72 12.56 -12.39
CA HIS A 286 -10.12 12.51 -11.94
C HIS A 286 -10.32 13.21 -10.59
N VAL A 287 -9.46 12.93 -9.61
CA VAL A 287 -9.48 13.60 -8.30
C VAL A 287 -8.37 14.65 -8.26
N CYS A 288 -8.73 15.92 -8.38
CA CYS A 288 -7.79 17.04 -8.36
C CYS A 288 -8.03 17.97 -7.16
N LEU A 289 -7.29 17.77 -6.07
CA LEU A 289 -7.37 18.65 -4.90
C LEU A 289 -6.48 19.88 -5.11
N GLY A 290 -7.06 20.92 -5.72
CA GLY A 290 -6.36 22.17 -6.06
C GLY A 290 -6.50 23.31 -5.03
N ARG A 291 -7.61 23.35 -4.26
CA ARG A 291 -7.89 24.33 -3.19
C ARG A 291 -8.94 23.77 -2.23
N ARG A 292 -8.59 23.41 -0.99
CA ARG A 292 -9.61 23.25 0.05
C ARG A 292 -10.06 24.63 0.51
N SER A 293 -11.37 24.85 0.63
CA SER A 293 -11.91 26.01 1.34
C SER A 293 -11.58 25.89 2.84
N ARG A 294 -11.40 27.02 3.55
CA ARG A 294 -11.19 27.03 5.01
C ARG A 294 -12.31 26.30 5.78
N GLN A 295 -13.52 26.26 5.23
CA GLN A 295 -14.65 25.50 5.79
C GLN A 295 -14.43 23.98 5.76
N ALA A 296 -13.87 23.43 4.69
CA ALA A 296 -13.54 22.00 4.61
C ALA A 296 -12.42 21.62 5.61
N GLN A 297 -11.52 22.56 5.93
CA GLN A 297 -10.50 22.36 6.97
C GLN A 297 -11.11 22.40 8.38
N GLN A 298 -12.11 23.24 8.62
CA GLN A 298 -12.75 23.37 9.94
C GLN A 298 -13.66 22.17 10.26
N LEU A 299 -14.51 21.74 9.32
CA LEU A 299 -15.32 20.52 9.44
C LEU A 299 -14.45 19.27 9.65
N PHE A 300 -13.27 19.25 9.03
CA PHE A 300 -12.29 18.19 9.24
C PHE A 300 -11.72 18.16 10.68
N GLN A 301 -11.39 19.32 11.26
CA GLN A 301 -10.93 19.38 12.66
C GLN A 301 -12.03 18.94 13.63
N GLU A 302 -13.27 19.33 13.38
CA GLU A 302 -14.42 18.91 14.19
C GLU A 302 -14.66 17.40 14.10
N ASN A 303 -14.60 16.80 12.89
CA ASN A 303 -14.69 15.36 12.69
C ASN A 303 -13.51 14.59 13.30
N LYS A 304 -12.28 15.13 13.24
CA LYS A 304 -11.10 14.52 13.87
C LYS A 304 -11.22 14.49 15.39
N VAL A 305 -11.75 15.56 16.00
CA VAL A 305 -12.07 15.60 17.43
C VAL A 305 -13.21 14.66 17.77
N TRP A 306 -14.22 14.54 16.90
CA TRP A 306 -15.33 13.60 17.11
C TRP A 306 -14.87 12.14 17.03
N LEU A 307 -14.12 11.75 15.99
CA LEU A 307 -13.58 10.40 15.84
C LEU A 307 -12.63 10.04 16.99
N ARG A 308 -11.77 10.96 17.44
CA ARG A 308 -10.90 10.74 18.60
C ARG A 308 -11.70 10.62 19.91
N LYS A 309 -12.76 11.41 20.08
CA LYS A 309 -13.65 11.32 21.25
C LYS A 309 -14.53 10.07 21.22
N ASP A 310 -14.97 9.63 20.04
CA ASP A 310 -15.78 8.43 19.87
C ASP A 310 -14.91 7.16 20.04
N ALA A 311 -13.70 7.15 19.46
CA ALA A 311 -12.69 6.13 19.71
C ALA A 311 -12.27 6.06 21.19
N ALA A 312 -12.20 7.19 21.90
CA ALA A 312 -11.94 7.20 23.35
C ALA A 312 -13.15 6.74 24.20
N ARG A 313 -14.38 6.86 23.70
CA ARG A 313 -15.61 6.39 24.37
C ARG A 313 -15.86 4.91 24.14
N ARG A 314 -15.48 4.40 22.97
CA ARG A 314 -15.41 2.98 22.69
C ARG A 314 -14.14 2.44 23.36
N ARG A 315 -14.25 1.95 24.61
CA ARG A 315 -13.24 1.01 25.18
C ARG A 315 -12.89 -0.01 24.10
N PRO A 316 -11.67 -0.57 24.03
CA PRO A 316 -11.29 -1.46 22.94
C PRO A 316 -12.24 -2.67 22.90
N LEU A 317 -13.30 -2.56 22.11
CA LEU A 317 -14.12 -3.64 21.56
C LEU A 317 -13.32 -4.28 20.40
N HIS A 318 -11.99 -4.26 20.48
CA HIS A 318 -11.07 -4.71 19.44
C HIS A 318 -11.19 -6.22 19.20
N GLU A 319 -11.86 -6.97 20.08
CA GLU A 319 -12.06 -8.42 19.94
C GLU A 319 -13.53 -8.85 19.75
N ASP A 320 -14.52 -8.07 20.20
CA ASP A 320 -15.91 -8.56 20.29
C ASP A 320 -16.72 -8.43 18.98
N LEU A 321 -16.40 -7.45 18.13
CA LEU A 321 -17.11 -7.22 16.85
C LEU A 321 -16.49 -7.99 15.68
N PHE A 322 -15.18 -8.24 15.74
CA PHE A 322 -14.41 -8.95 14.72
C PHE A 322 -13.35 -9.79 15.44
N PRO A 323 -13.72 -10.96 15.99
CA PRO A 323 -12.76 -11.78 16.72
C PRO A 323 -11.60 -12.13 15.80
N MET A 324 -10.38 -11.79 16.23
CA MET A 324 -9.14 -12.28 15.61
C MET A 324 -9.31 -13.79 15.37
N PRO A 325 -9.11 -14.31 14.16
CA PRO A 325 -9.33 -15.73 13.88
C PRO A 325 -8.51 -16.57 14.87
N GLN A 326 -9.13 -17.24 15.84
CA GLN A 326 -8.37 -17.98 16.86
C GLN A 326 -7.46 -19.01 16.17
N GLU A 327 -6.20 -19.09 16.60
CA GLU A 327 -5.35 -20.22 16.21
C GLU A 327 -6.07 -21.51 16.59
N LEU A 328 -6.22 -22.43 15.63
CA LEU A 328 -6.81 -23.75 15.90
C LEU A 328 -5.97 -24.44 16.99
N PRO A 329 -6.55 -24.78 18.15
CA PRO A 329 -5.79 -25.45 19.20
C PRO A 329 -5.41 -26.86 18.75
N LEU A 330 -4.11 -27.11 18.66
CA LEU A 330 -3.56 -28.47 18.66
C LEU A 330 -3.90 -29.13 20.00
N GLY A 331 -4.67 -30.21 19.96
CA GLY A 331 -4.63 -31.28 20.98
C GLY A 331 -5.25 -30.97 22.36
N ARG A 332 -6.20 -31.82 22.76
CA ARG A 332 -6.92 -31.83 24.04
C ARG A 332 -6.00 -31.97 25.27
N GLU A 333 -6.32 -31.28 26.37
CA GLU A 333 -6.44 -31.79 27.76
C GLU A 333 -7.22 -30.78 28.67
N PRO A 334 -7.85 -31.20 29.80
CA PRO A 334 -9.06 -30.60 30.40
C PRO A 334 -8.79 -29.65 31.61
N PRO A 335 -9.83 -29.07 32.27
CA PRO A 335 -9.85 -27.64 32.62
C PRO A 335 -9.27 -27.30 34.00
N GLY A 336 -8.55 -26.17 34.07
CA GLY A 336 -8.09 -25.59 35.32
C GLY A 336 -7.83 -24.09 35.23
N ARG A 337 -8.78 -23.32 35.78
CA ARG A 337 -8.67 -21.93 36.30
C ARG A 337 -8.03 -20.85 35.39
N PHE A 338 -8.90 -19.96 34.92
CA PHE A 338 -8.54 -18.60 34.50
C PHE A 338 -7.72 -17.87 35.57
N VAL A 339 -6.52 -17.44 35.23
CA VAL A 339 -5.76 -16.42 35.96
C VAL A 339 -5.57 -15.24 35.01
N ASN A 340 -6.11 -14.09 35.40
CA ASN A 340 -5.87 -12.80 34.77
C ASN A 340 -4.36 -12.51 34.73
N VAL A 341 -3.79 -12.37 33.53
CA VAL A 341 -2.47 -11.76 33.36
C VAL A 341 -2.68 -10.39 32.74
N LEU A 342 -2.70 -9.38 33.62
CA LEU A 342 -2.37 -8.01 33.28
C LEU A 342 -0.96 -7.99 32.68
N CYS A 343 -0.80 -7.58 31.43
CA CYS A 343 0.53 -7.31 30.86
C CYS A 343 1.05 -5.97 31.40
N PRO A 344 2.19 -5.94 32.12
CA PRO A 344 2.80 -4.71 32.59
C PRO A 344 3.64 -4.05 31.49
N HIS A 345 3.75 -2.72 31.58
CA HIS A 345 4.70 -1.89 30.86
C HIS A 345 6.11 -2.49 30.84
N ASN A 346 6.63 -2.85 29.67
CA ASN A 346 8.05 -3.16 29.49
C ASN A 346 8.78 -1.98 28.88
N THR A 347 9.58 -1.34 29.74
CA THR A 347 10.73 -0.51 29.41
C THR A 347 11.77 -1.32 28.63
N TRP A 348 12.24 -0.78 27.51
CA TRP A 348 13.38 -1.30 26.77
C TRP A 348 14.68 -1.10 27.58
N GLN A 349 15.32 -2.20 27.99
CA GLN A 349 16.71 -2.19 28.42
C GLN A 349 17.60 -2.63 27.24
N TYR A 350 18.52 -1.74 26.88
CA TYR A 350 19.66 -2.02 26.00
C TYR A 350 20.62 -2.96 26.73
N HIS A 351 21.11 -3.98 26.03
CA HIS A 351 22.37 -4.65 26.40
C HIS A 351 23.42 -4.35 25.33
N ASN A 352 24.61 -4.04 25.85
CA ASN A 352 25.82 -3.50 25.20
C ASN A 352 26.31 -4.27 23.97
#